data_AF-A0A355VS69-F1
#
_entry.id   AF-A0A355VS69-F1
#
_cell.length_a   1.000
_cell.length_b   1.000
_cell.length_c   1.000
_cell.angle_alpha   90.00
_cell.angle_beta   90.00
_cell.angle_gamma   90.00
#
_symmetry.space_group_name_H-M   'P 1'
#
loop_
_entity.id
_entity.type
_entity.pdbx_description
1 polymer ?
#
loop_
_entity_poly.entity_id
_entity_poly.type
_entity_poly.pdbx_seq_one_letter_code
_entity_poly.pdbx_strand_id
1 'polypeptide(L)'
;MGSSPTARASLETVTSPSASQSSAALHNLTDFVKVDLAAVNAVLLQEMQSEIDLIPQLAHHLIASGGKRVRPLLTLVAAKLCGYQGMQHVDLAACVEFIHTATLLHDDVVD
;
A
#
# COMPACT_ATOMS: atom_id res chain seq x y z
N MET A 1 27.40 28.94 -43.08
CA MET A 1 27.85 28.63 -41.70
C MET A 1 26.77 29.15 -40.76
N GLY A 2 25.97 28.39 -40.04
CA GLY A 2 25.68 26.97 -40.02
C GLY A 2 24.30 26.84 -39.37
N SER A 3 23.37 26.19 -40.05
CA SER A 3 22.03 25.90 -39.54
C SER A 3 22.17 24.83 -38.46
N SER A 4 21.95 25.18 -37.19
CA SER A 4 21.85 24.21 -36.11
C SER A 4 20.38 23.78 -35.99
N PRO A 5 20.03 22.50 -36.24
CA PRO A 5 18.72 22.00 -35.88
C PRO A 5 18.71 21.70 -34.38
N THR A 6 17.88 22.41 -33.64
CA THR A 6 17.50 22.05 -32.27
C THR A 6 16.89 20.65 -32.29
N ALA A 7 17.62 19.67 -31.77
CA ALA A 7 17.14 18.32 -31.52
C ALA A 7 15.98 18.39 -30.52
N ARG A 8 14.75 18.31 -31.02
CA ARG A 8 13.57 18.03 -30.19
C ARG A 8 13.78 16.62 -29.67
N ALA A 9 14.07 16.48 -28.37
CA ALA A 9 14.02 15.21 -27.68
C ALA A 9 12.64 14.60 -27.94
N SER A 10 12.61 13.50 -28.70
CA SER A 10 11.43 12.70 -28.91
C SER A 10 10.90 12.30 -27.55
N LEU A 11 9.68 12.73 -27.21
CA LEU A 11 8.94 12.13 -26.11
C LEU A 11 8.74 10.67 -26.48
N GLU A 12 9.53 9.77 -25.89
CA GLU A 12 9.25 8.35 -25.93
C GLU A 12 7.83 8.18 -25.40
N THR A 13 6.96 7.63 -26.25
CA THR A 13 5.61 7.26 -25.89
C THR A 13 5.70 6.32 -24.70
N VAL A 14 5.32 6.79 -23.51
CA VAL A 14 5.09 5.94 -22.34
C VAL A 14 3.89 5.07 -22.68
N THR A 15 4.15 3.92 -23.30
CA THR A 15 3.14 2.92 -23.59
C THR A 15 2.66 2.33 -22.28
N SER A 16 1.35 2.34 -22.03
CA SER A 16 0.77 1.79 -20.80
C SER A 16 1.19 0.33 -20.60
N PRO A 17 1.60 -0.06 -19.38
CA PRO A 17 2.03 -1.43 -19.11
C PRO A 17 0.89 -2.42 -19.36
N SER A 18 1.22 -3.61 -19.88
CA SER A 18 0.26 -4.69 -20.03
C SER A 18 -0.22 -5.21 -18.66
N ALA A 19 -1.39 -5.87 -18.61
CA ALA A 19 -1.91 -6.43 -17.35
C ALA A 19 -0.93 -7.39 -16.66
N SER A 20 -0.16 -8.17 -17.42
CA SER A 20 0.87 -9.06 -16.88
C SER A 20 2.06 -8.31 -16.29
N GLN A 21 2.49 -7.20 -16.92
CA GLN A 21 3.55 -6.34 -16.41
C GLN A 21 3.13 -5.64 -15.11
N SER A 22 1.89 -5.14 -15.03
CA SER A 22 1.36 -4.52 -13.81
C SER A 22 1.26 -5.50 -12.65
N SER A 23 0.84 -6.75 -12.91
CA SER A 23 0.82 -7.80 -11.89
C SER A 23 2.22 -8.13 -11.37
N ALA A 24 3.21 -8.26 -12.27
CA ALA A 24 4.59 -8.51 -11.88
C ALA A 24 5.18 -7.35 -11.07
N ALA A 25 4.90 -6.10 -11.46
CA ALA A 25 5.35 -4.92 -10.71
C ALA A 25 4.77 -4.87 -9.29
N LEU A 26 3.48 -5.18 -9.12
CA LEU A 26 2.86 -5.26 -7.80
C LEU A 26 3.46 -6.36 -6.94
N HIS A 27 3.74 -7.53 -7.51
CA HIS A 27 4.43 -8.61 -6.80
C HIS A 27 5.81 -8.17 -6.33
N ASN A 28 6.61 -7.56 -7.20
CA ASN A 28 7.94 -7.07 -6.85
C ASN A 28 7.91 -6.01 -5.73
N LEU A 29 6.95 -5.07 -5.79
CA LEU A 29 6.78 -4.08 -4.71
C LEU A 29 6.35 -4.75 -3.41
N THR A 30 5.43 -5.71 -3.47
CA THR A 30 4.98 -6.46 -2.29
C THR A 30 6.14 -7.22 -1.65
N ASP A 31 6.96 -7.90 -2.46
CA ASP A 31 8.15 -8.60 -1.99
C ASP A 31 9.18 -7.63 -1.38
N PHE A 32 9.36 -6.45 -1.98
CA PHE A 32 10.27 -5.41 -1.50
C PHE A 32 9.95 -4.90 -0.08
N VAL A 33 8.66 -4.86 0.29
CA VAL A 33 8.20 -4.42 1.62
C VAL A 33 7.56 -5.54 2.44
N LYS A 34 7.82 -6.81 2.10
CA LYS A 34 7.15 -7.97 2.71
C LYS A 34 7.30 -8.03 4.22
N VAL A 35 8.49 -7.71 4.73
CA VAL A 35 8.77 -7.68 6.17
C VAL A 35 7.96 -6.59 6.86
N ASP A 36 7.91 -5.39 6.27
CA ASP A 36 7.19 -4.26 6.83
C ASP A 36 5.68 -4.49 6.78
N LEU A 37 5.17 -5.13 5.72
CA LEU A 37 3.76 -5.56 5.65
C LEU A 37 3.39 -6.55 6.76
N ALA A 38 4.28 -7.49 7.08
CA ALA A 38 4.06 -8.40 8.20
C ALA A 38 4.03 -7.64 9.53
N ALA A 39 4.89 -6.62 9.71
CA ALA A 39 4.86 -5.75 10.87
C ALA A 39 3.57 -4.91 10.95
N VAL A 40 3.09 -4.38 9.82
CA VAL A 40 1.80 -3.68 9.76
C VAL A 40 0.66 -4.59 10.21
N ASN A 41 0.61 -5.85 9.74
CA ASN A 41 -0.41 -6.80 10.17
C ASN A 41 -0.35 -7.07 11.68
N ALA A 42 0.86 -7.15 12.25
CA ALA A 42 1.03 -7.32 13.69
C ALA A 42 0.49 -6.11 14.47
N VAL A 43 0.78 -4.89 14.02
CA VAL A 43 0.23 -3.65 14.62
C VAL A 43 -1.30 -3.65 14.51
N LEU A 44 -1.87 -3.97 13.35
CA LEU A 44 -3.32 -4.03 13.18
C LEU A 44 -4.00 -5.00 14.16
N LEU A 45 -3.42 -6.19 14.34
CA LEU A 45 -3.92 -7.18 15.31
C LEU A 45 -3.80 -6.70 16.75
N GLN A 46 -2.67 -6.06 17.08
CA GLN A 46 -2.40 -5.55 18.42
C GLN A 46 -3.40 -4.46 18.81
N GLU A 47 -3.64 -3.50 17.93
CA GLU A 47 -4.49 -2.34 18.21
C GLU A 47 -6.00 -2.68 18.18
N MET A 48 -6.39 -3.82 17.61
CA MET A 48 -7.79 -4.30 17.63
C MET A 48 -8.09 -5.30 18.77
N GLN A 49 -7.20 -5.42 19.75
CA GLN A 49 -7.52 -6.14 20.98
C GLN A 49 -8.63 -5.42 21.75
N SER A 50 -9.67 -6.16 22.14
CA SER A 50 -10.81 -5.60 22.87
C SER A 50 -11.50 -6.67 23.69
N GLU A 51 -12.14 -6.26 24.79
CA GLU A 51 -13.05 -7.09 25.58
C GLU A 51 -14.36 -7.40 24.85
N ILE A 52 -14.65 -6.67 23.76
CA ILE A 52 -15.79 -6.93 22.90
C ILE A 52 -15.36 -7.93 21.82
N ASP A 53 -15.83 -9.17 21.93
CA ASP A 53 -15.45 -10.30 21.05
C ASP A 53 -15.58 -10.01 19.55
N LEU A 54 -16.50 -9.13 19.15
CA LEU A 54 -16.72 -8.77 17.75
C LEU A 54 -15.53 -8.01 17.14
N ILE A 55 -14.83 -7.18 17.93
CA ILE A 55 -13.75 -6.32 17.42
C ILE A 55 -12.53 -7.15 16.97
N PRO A 56 -12.00 -8.10 17.76
CA PRO A 56 -10.95 -9.00 17.32
C PRO A 56 -11.36 -9.87 16.13
N GLN A 57 -12.63 -10.30 16.04
CA GLN A 57 -13.11 -11.10 14.90
C GLN A 57 -13.06 -10.31 13.59
N LEU A 58 -13.44 -9.02 13.62
CA LEU A 58 -13.29 -8.12 12.48
C LEU A 58 -11.82 -7.97 12.08
N ALA A 59 -10.91 -7.80 13.04
CA ALA A 59 -9.46 -7.71 12.78
C ALA A 59 -8.92 -8.92 12.01
N HIS A 60 -9.28 -10.13 12.48
CA HIS A 60 -8.88 -11.37 11.83
C HIS A 60 -9.51 -11.51 10.45
N HIS A 61 -10.78 -11.14 10.29
CA HIS A 61 -11.45 -11.20 9.00
C HIS A 61 -10.80 -10.25 7.98
N LEU A 62 -10.40 -9.03 8.39
CA LEU A 62 -9.70 -8.07 7.53
C LEU A 62 -8.34 -8.59 7.07
N ILE A 63 -7.62 -9.31 7.93
CA ILE A 63 -6.32 -9.92 7.58
C ILE A 63 -6.51 -11.14 6.68
N ALA A 64 -7.50 -11.98 7.00
CA ALA A 64 -7.80 -13.19 6.26
C ALA A 64 -8.45 -12.92 4.88
N SER A 65 -9.16 -11.80 4.70
CA SER A 65 -9.83 -11.44 3.45
C SER A 65 -8.86 -11.16 2.30
N GLY A 66 -7.54 -11.15 2.56
CA GLY A 66 -6.53 -11.32 1.51
C GLY A 66 -6.51 -10.20 0.46
N GLY A 67 -7.03 -9.01 0.82
CA GLY A 67 -6.94 -7.84 -0.05
C GLY A 67 -5.48 -7.54 -0.40
N LYS A 68 -5.25 -6.90 -1.56
CA LYS A 68 -3.89 -6.57 -2.05
C LYS A 68 -3.11 -5.59 -1.13
N ARG A 69 -3.70 -5.17 -0.02
CA ARG A 69 -3.17 -4.20 0.96
C ARG A 69 -2.49 -3.01 0.29
N VAL A 70 -3.13 -2.49 -0.75
CA VAL A 70 -2.54 -1.48 -1.63
C VAL A 70 -2.19 -0.22 -0.85
N ARG A 71 -2.99 0.15 0.16
CA ARG A 71 -2.76 1.34 0.97
C ARG A 71 -1.51 1.20 1.87
N PRO A 72 -1.37 0.15 2.72
CA PRO A 72 -0.12 -0.13 3.40
C PRO A 72 1.07 -0.22 2.46
N LEU A 73 0.95 -0.97 1.37
CA LEU A 73 2.02 -1.15 0.38
C LEU A 73 2.53 0.20 -0.14
N LEU A 74 1.62 1.10 -0.56
CA LEU A 74 1.99 2.41 -1.07
C LEU A 74 2.66 3.29 0.00
N THR A 75 2.15 3.29 1.24
CA THR A 75 2.75 4.04 2.34
C THR A 75 4.19 3.57 2.63
N LEU A 76 4.38 2.25 2.72
CA LEU A 76 5.69 1.65 3.00
C LEU A 76 6.69 1.92 1.87
N VAL A 77 6.27 1.73 0.62
CA VAL A 77 7.11 2.00 -0.56
C VAL A 77 7.47 3.48 -0.64
N ALA A 78 6.51 4.38 -0.39
CA ALA A 78 6.75 5.82 -0.38
C ALA A 78 7.80 6.22 0.67
N ALA A 79 7.70 5.69 1.89
CA ALA A 79 8.69 5.95 2.93
C ALA A 79 10.12 5.54 2.50
N LYS A 80 10.26 4.34 1.91
CA LYS A 80 11.55 3.85 1.41
C LYS A 80 12.08 4.66 0.23
N LEU A 81 11.21 5.03 -0.71
CA LEU A 81 11.59 5.87 -1.86
C LEU A 81 12.06 7.27 -1.43
N CYS A 82 11.49 7.80 -0.34
CA CYS A 82 11.93 9.06 0.25
C CYS A 82 13.19 8.93 1.13
N GLY A 83 13.79 7.73 1.23
CA GLY A 83 14.99 7.49 2.04
C GLY A 83 14.75 7.55 3.55
N TYR A 84 13.51 7.32 4.02
CA TYR A 84 13.21 7.29 5.45
C TYR A 84 13.88 6.07 6.11
N GLN A 85 14.57 6.30 7.23
CA GLN A 85 15.32 5.26 7.95
C GLN A 85 14.76 4.93 9.34
N GLY A 86 13.66 5.57 9.75
CA GLY A 86 13.00 5.29 11.02
C GLY A 86 11.98 4.15 10.94
N MET A 87 11.29 3.89 12.05
CA MET A 87 10.33 2.79 12.17
C MET A 87 8.86 3.21 12.02
N GLN A 88 8.55 4.51 12.07
CA GLN A 88 7.17 5.02 12.16
C GLN A 88 6.35 4.80 10.87
N HIS A 89 6.99 4.39 9.77
CA HIS A 89 6.32 4.10 8.50
C HIS A 89 5.40 2.88 8.61
N VAL A 90 5.70 1.94 9.52
CA VAL A 90 4.83 0.80 9.86
C VAL A 90 3.57 1.29 10.56
N ASP A 91 3.72 2.09 11.62
CA ASP A 91 2.59 2.66 12.37
C ASP A 91 1.70 3.52 11.48
N LEU A 92 2.32 4.36 10.63
CA LEU A 92 1.59 5.17 9.65
C LEU A 92 0.82 4.31 8.65
N ALA A 93 1.42 3.24 8.14
CA ALA A 93 0.75 2.32 7.22
C ALA A 93 -0.43 1.60 7.88
N ALA A 94 -0.29 1.21 9.16
CA ALA A 94 -1.38 0.64 9.95
C ALA A 94 -2.51 1.66 10.18
N CYS A 95 -2.19 2.91 10.55
CA CYS A 95 -3.16 3.99 10.72
C CYS A 95 -3.97 4.26 9.43
N VAL A 96 -3.30 4.30 8.28
CA VAL A 96 -3.97 4.50 6.99
C VAL A 96 -4.95 3.37 6.70
N GLU A 97 -4.56 2.13 6.99
CA GLU A 97 -5.43 0.98 6.78
C GLU A 97 -6.59 0.95 7.78
N PHE A 98 -6.38 1.37 9.03
CA PHE A 98 -7.46 1.53 9.99
C PHE A 98 -8.53 2.51 9.52
N ILE A 99 -8.12 3.67 9.02
CA ILE A 99 -9.06 4.67 8.48
C ILE A 99 -9.84 4.07 7.31
N HIS A 100 -9.16 3.36 6.41
CA HIS A 100 -9.84 2.70 5.30
C HIS A 100 -10.85 1.63 5.76
N THR A 101 -10.46 0.77 6.68
CA THR A 101 -11.34 -0.24 7.26
C THR A 101 -12.55 0.40 7.92
N ALA A 102 -12.37 1.47 8.70
CA ALA A 102 -13.46 2.18 9.35
C ALA A 102 -14.46 2.74 8.33
N THR A 103 -13.96 3.29 7.20
CA THR A 103 -14.85 3.74 6.12
C THR A 103 -15.65 2.60 5.51
N LEU A 104 -15.03 1.44 5.24
CA LEU A 104 -15.74 0.28 4.69
C LEU A 104 -16.84 -0.23 5.63
N LEU A 105 -16.54 -0.35 6.92
CA LEU A 105 -17.52 -0.78 7.92
C LEU A 105 -18.70 0.19 8.04
N HIS A 106 -18.44 1.49 7.92
CA HIS A 106 -19.50 2.49 7.95
C HIS A 106 -20.34 2.46 6.66
N ASP A 107 -19.69 2.30 5.50
CA ASP A 107 -20.37 2.16 4.20
C ASP A 107 -21.29 0.92 4.21
N ASP A 108 -20.82 -0.23 4.69
CA ASP A 108 -21.59 -1.49 4.78
C ASP A 108 -22.83 -1.42 5.69
N VAL A 109 -22.90 -0.45 6.61
CA VAL A 109 -24.06 -0.23 7.49
C VAL A 109 -25.03 0.79 6.92
N VAL A 110 -24.53 1.73 6.12
CA VAL A 110 -25.34 2.76 5.46
C VAL A 110 -26.01 2.22 4.19
N ASP A 111 -25.34 1.31 3.49
CA ASP A 111 -25.86 0.56 2.35
C ASP A 111 -26.79 -0.60 2.78
#